data_AF-A0A8T7C2W4-F1
#
_entry.id   AF-A0A8T7C2W4-F1
#
_cell.length_a   1.000
_cell.length_b   1.000
_cell.length_c   1.000
_cell.angle_alpha   90.00
_cell.angle_beta   90.00
_cell.angle_gamma   90.00
#
_symmetry.space_group_name_H-M   'P 1'
#
loop_
_entity.id
_entity.type
_entity.pdbx_description
1 polymer ?
#
loop_
_entity_poly.entity_id
_entity_poly.type
_entity_poly.pdbx_seq_one_letter_code
_entity_poly.pdbx_strand_id
1 'polypeptide(L)'
;MKFKITSILLCGLFAVSAHSSVFNLTSTLDGTQSGTGSPGSGSATMSYDDVTNLFSWNIAWSGLTGTATVMHFHGPAAPGMNAGVQVDFGSISGTSSPSVGSTTISAGQAADLLAGLWYINIHSTAFLPGEIRGQVTAIPLPGAAWLLLSALSGLGLWRRRT
;
A
#
# COMPACT_ATOMS: atom_id res chain seq x y z
N MET A 1 -44.41 -31.30 -39.26
CA MET A 1 -43.70 -30.12 -38.75
C MET A 1 -43.42 -30.32 -37.26
N LYS A 2 -42.18 -30.55 -36.84
CA LYS A 2 -41.77 -30.52 -35.41
C LYS A 2 -40.36 -29.93 -35.32
N PHE A 3 -40.23 -28.85 -34.56
CA PHE A 3 -39.10 -27.92 -34.53
C PHE A 3 -37.89 -28.50 -33.78
N LYS A 4 -36.69 -28.33 -34.35
CA LYS A 4 -35.41 -28.50 -33.65
C LYS A 4 -35.15 -27.23 -32.84
N ILE A 5 -34.99 -27.36 -31.52
CA ILE A 5 -34.58 -26.25 -30.65
C ILE A 5 -33.06 -26.33 -30.50
N THR A 6 -32.36 -25.41 -31.17
CA THR A 6 -30.92 -25.24 -31.04
C THR A 6 -30.68 -24.28 -29.87
N SER A 7 -30.21 -24.80 -28.73
CA SER A 7 -29.75 -23.95 -27.62
C SER A 7 -28.43 -23.29 -27.99
N ILE A 8 -28.46 -21.98 -28.22
CA ILE A 8 -27.27 -21.13 -28.29
C ILE A 8 -26.84 -20.85 -26.85
N LEU A 9 -25.72 -21.43 -26.43
CA LEU A 9 -25.06 -21.10 -25.18
C LEU A 9 -24.40 -19.72 -25.35
N LEU A 10 -25.09 -18.66 -24.94
CA LEU A 10 -24.52 -17.31 -24.92
C LEU A 10 -23.55 -17.23 -23.74
N CYS A 11 -22.28 -17.59 -23.98
CA CYS A 11 -21.19 -17.35 -23.05
C CYS A 11 -20.97 -15.83 -22.98
N GLY A 12 -21.54 -15.18 -21.96
CA GLY A 12 -21.31 -13.77 -21.69
C GLY A 12 -19.84 -13.57 -21.34
N LEU A 13 -19.06 -13.09 -22.31
CA LEU A 13 -17.75 -12.50 -22.06
C LEU A 13 -18.00 -11.25 -21.21
N PHE A 14 -17.91 -11.39 -19.88
CA PHE A 14 -17.68 -10.23 -19.03
C PHE A 14 -16.26 -9.76 -19.33
N ALA A 15 -16.13 -8.80 -20.23
CA ALA A 15 -14.91 -8.03 -20.36
C ALA A 15 -14.74 -7.29 -19.04
N VAL A 16 -13.94 -7.86 -18.12
CA VAL A 16 -13.37 -7.10 -17.01
C VAL A 16 -12.48 -6.06 -17.66
N SER A 17 -12.96 -4.82 -17.73
CA SER A 17 -12.11 -3.69 -18.07
C SER A 17 -10.92 -3.72 -17.12
N ALA A 18 -9.72 -3.92 -17.65
CA ALA A 18 -8.49 -3.68 -16.91
C ALA A 18 -8.42 -2.16 -16.68
N HIS A 19 -8.93 -1.71 -15.54
CA HIS A 19 -8.73 -0.34 -15.11
C HIS A 19 -7.30 -0.24 -14.57
N SER A 20 -6.51 0.68 -15.14
CA SER A 20 -5.31 1.18 -14.47
C SER A 20 -5.71 1.65 -13.09
N SER A 21 -5.09 1.08 -12.05
CA SER A 21 -5.41 1.42 -10.68
C SER A 21 -4.19 2.02 -10.00
N VAL A 22 -4.31 3.30 -9.68
CA VAL A 22 -3.38 3.97 -8.77
C VAL A 22 -3.87 3.73 -7.36
N PHE A 23 -3.09 2.98 -6.60
CA PHE A 23 -3.32 2.73 -5.18
C PHE A 23 -2.74 3.89 -4.39
N ASN A 24 -3.55 4.57 -3.59
CA ASN A 24 -3.07 5.57 -2.65
C ASN A 24 -2.73 4.88 -1.33
N LEU A 25 -1.58 5.22 -0.75
CA LEU A 25 -1.12 4.67 0.51
C LEU A 25 -0.75 5.80 1.47
N THR A 26 -0.80 5.50 2.77
CA THR A 26 -0.43 6.43 3.84
C THR A 26 0.38 5.73 4.93
N SER A 27 1.11 6.54 5.69
CA SER A 27 1.78 6.10 6.92
C SER A 27 1.95 7.26 7.88
N THR A 28 1.82 6.98 9.18
CA THR A 28 2.19 7.87 10.28
C THR A 28 3.38 7.27 11.00
N LEU A 29 4.42 8.07 11.22
CA LEU A 29 5.67 7.64 11.82
C LEU A 29 5.84 8.22 13.21
N ASP A 30 6.30 7.42 14.16
CA ASP A 30 6.67 7.87 15.50
C ASP A 30 7.72 6.96 16.15
N GLY A 31 8.27 7.42 17.28
CA GLY A 31 9.25 6.67 18.06
C GLY A 31 8.67 5.47 18.83
N THR A 32 7.36 5.40 19.03
CA THR A 32 6.71 4.28 19.74
C THR A 32 6.69 3.03 18.85
N GLN A 33 6.38 3.20 17.56
CA GLN A 33 6.43 2.13 16.55
C GLN A 33 7.86 1.63 16.31
N SER A 34 8.87 2.49 16.51
CA SER A 34 10.29 2.13 16.43
C SER A 34 10.84 1.53 17.73
N GLY A 35 10.08 1.56 18.83
CA GLY A 35 10.54 1.14 20.16
C GLY A 35 11.60 2.04 20.80
N THR A 36 11.80 3.25 20.28
CA THR A 36 12.83 4.20 20.74
C THR A 36 12.31 5.17 21.80
N GLY A 37 11.00 5.45 21.80
CA GLY A 37 10.42 6.51 22.62
C GLY A 37 10.83 7.93 22.19
N SER A 38 11.41 8.09 20.99
CA SER A 38 11.73 9.41 20.44
C SER A 38 10.47 10.29 20.33
N PRO A 39 10.57 11.61 20.59
CA PRO A 39 9.49 12.57 20.33
C PRO A 39 9.29 12.87 18.84
N GLY A 40 10.16 12.35 17.97
CA GLY A 40 10.05 12.54 16.53
C GLY A 40 8.74 12.00 15.97
N SER A 41 8.25 12.65 14.91
CA SER A 41 7.02 12.26 14.22
C SER A 41 7.11 12.54 12.74
N GLY A 42 6.36 11.78 11.93
CA GLY A 42 6.27 12.02 10.50
C GLY A 42 4.97 11.52 9.89
N SER A 43 4.76 11.90 8.64
CA SER A 43 3.64 11.48 7.81
C SER A 43 4.11 11.24 6.39
N ALA A 44 3.56 10.22 5.75
CA ALA A 44 3.82 9.89 4.36
C ALA A 44 2.53 9.74 3.58
N THR A 45 2.52 10.30 2.38
CA THR A 45 1.57 9.96 1.33
C THR A 45 2.32 9.31 0.19
N MET A 46 1.80 8.19 -0.31
CA MET A 46 2.43 7.45 -1.40
C MET A 46 1.37 7.02 -2.41
N SER A 47 1.85 6.65 -3.61
CA SER A 47 1.02 6.05 -4.63
C SER A 47 1.76 4.91 -5.33
N TYR A 48 1.04 3.86 -5.70
CA TYR A 48 1.54 2.79 -6.56
C TYR A 48 0.67 2.68 -7.81
N ASP A 49 1.28 2.78 -8.98
CA ASP A 49 0.64 2.57 -10.29
C ASP A 49 0.92 1.14 -10.76
N ASP A 50 -0.13 0.32 -10.89
CA ASP A 50 -0.05 -1.09 -11.27
C ASP A 50 0.24 -1.35 -12.75
N VAL A 51 0.18 -0.31 -13.60
CA VAL A 51 0.53 -0.40 -15.02
C VAL A 51 2.02 -0.16 -15.21
N THR A 52 2.54 0.89 -14.56
CA THR A 52 3.96 1.28 -14.71
C THR A 52 4.86 0.65 -13.64
N ASN A 53 4.27 0.02 -12.61
CA ASN A 53 4.92 -0.41 -11.38
C ASN A 53 5.62 0.73 -10.62
N LEU A 54 5.23 1.98 -10.87
CA LEU A 54 5.86 3.14 -10.27
C LEU A 54 5.31 3.35 -8.86
N PHE A 55 6.18 3.24 -7.86
CA PHE A 55 5.91 3.61 -6.48
C PHE A 55 6.50 4.99 -6.20
N SER A 56 5.65 5.94 -5.79
CA SER A 56 6.02 7.33 -5.51
C SER A 56 5.69 7.70 -4.07
N TRP A 57 6.46 8.59 -3.46
CA TRP A 57 6.27 9.05 -2.09
C TRP A 57 6.52 10.54 -1.91
N ASN A 58 5.86 11.09 -0.90
CA ASN A 58 6.18 12.35 -0.25
C ASN A 58 6.12 12.12 1.26
N ILE A 59 7.26 12.24 1.93
CA ILE A 59 7.41 11.94 3.36
C ILE A 59 7.97 13.15 4.07
N ALA A 60 7.23 13.65 5.06
CA ALA A 60 7.67 14.73 5.92
C ALA A 60 7.81 14.24 7.36
N TRP A 61 8.81 14.75 8.06
CA TRP A 61 9.03 14.48 9.48
C TRP A 61 9.65 15.69 10.18
N SER A 62 9.56 15.68 11.50
CA SER A 62 10.11 16.69 12.39
C SER A 62 10.40 16.10 13.77
N GLY A 63 11.15 16.83 14.59
CA GLY A 63 11.34 16.49 16.01
C GLY A 63 12.29 15.31 16.26
N LEU A 64 13.10 14.92 15.27
CA LEU A 64 14.19 13.97 15.51
C LEU A 64 15.19 14.57 16.51
N THR A 65 15.75 13.74 17.37
CA THR A 65 16.75 14.16 18.36
C THR A 65 18.18 14.15 17.80
N GLY A 66 18.33 13.84 16.51
CA GLY A 66 19.60 13.90 15.77
C GLY A 66 19.38 14.24 14.31
N THR A 67 20.47 14.43 13.57
CA THR A 67 20.41 14.69 12.12
C THR A 67 19.96 13.41 11.41
N ALA A 68 19.01 13.51 10.47
CA ALA A 68 18.59 12.38 9.66
C ALA A 68 19.74 11.86 8.78
N THR A 69 20.02 10.56 8.84
CA THR A 69 21.19 9.95 8.18
C THR A 69 20.80 9.05 7.01
N VAL A 70 19.84 8.15 7.20
CA VAL A 70 19.33 7.22 6.18
C VAL A 70 17.83 7.03 6.38
N MET A 71 17.13 6.67 5.31
CA MET A 71 15.72 6.28 5.35
C MET A 71 15.50 5.08 4.45
N HIS A 72 14.62 4.17 4.86
CA HIS A 72 14.33 2.95 4.12
C HIS A 72 12.84 2.62 4.13
N PHE A 73 12.38 2.02 3.04
CA PHE A 73 11.22 1.14 3.09
C PHE A 73 11.74 -0.26 3.36
N HIS A 74 11.18 -0.93 4.35
CA HIS A 74 11.50 -2.30 4.71
C HIS A 74 10.28 -3.21 4.52
N GLY A 75 10.53 -4.50 4.34
CA GLY A 75 9.49 -5.51 4.22
C GLY A 75 10.01 -6.84 3.67
N PRO A 76 9.15 -7.85 3.54
CA PRO A 76 7.81 -7.92 4.14
C PRO A 76 7.87 -8.20 5.65
N ALA A 77 7.07 -7.48 6.44
CA ALA A 77 6.89 -7.69 7.88
C ALA A 77 5.51 -7.22 8.35
N ALA A 78 4.92 -7.98 9.27
CA ALA A 78 3.76 -7.53 10.03
C ALA A 78 4.14 -6.34 10.96
N PRO A 79 3.17 -5.52 11.39
CA PRO A 79 3.42 -4.42 12.33
C PRO A 79 4.21 -4.88 13.56
N GLY A 80 5.27 -4.13 13.90
CA GLY A 80 6.15 -4.42 15.02
C GLY A 80 7.28 -5.43 14.74
N MET A 81 7.29 -6.09 13.58
CA MET A 81 8.34 -7.05 13.19
C MET A 81 9.36 -6.39 12.26
N ASN A 82 10.64 -6.77 12.35
CA ASN A 82 11.70 -6.21 11.50
C ASN A 82 11.89 -7.03 10.22
N ALA A 83 12.27 -6.37 9.14
CA ALA A 83 12.59 -6.99 7.86
C ALA A 83 13.76 -6.29 7.15
N GLY A 84 14.22 -6.88 6.04
CA GLY A 84 15.25 -6.29 5.18
C GLY A 84 14.78 -5.04 4.45
N VAL A 85 15.73 -4.33 3.84
CA VAL A 85 15.47 -3.13 3.02
C VAL A 85 14.88 -3.53 1.68
N GLN A 86 13.83 -2.82 1.26
CA GLN A 86 13.18 -2.94 -0.04
C GLN A 86 13.51 -1.76 -0.95
N VAL A 87 13.57 -0.54 -0.39
CA VAL A 87 13.96 0.68 -1.09
C VAL A 87 14.82 1.53 -0.16
N ASP A 88 15.98 1.98 -0.67
CA ASP A 88 16.85 2.96 -0.01
C ASP A 88 16.58 4.35 -0.58
N PHE A 89 16.16 5.27 0.29
CA PHE A 89 15.85 6.65 -0.09
C PHE A 89 17.11 7.46 -0.37
N GLY A 90 18.23 7.16 0.31
CA GLY A 90 19.49 7.90 0.16
C GLY A 90 20.03 7.86 -1.27
N SER A 91 19.77 6.74 -1.95
CA SER A 91 20.11 6.52 -3.35
C SER A 91 19.18 7.23 -4.35
N ILE A 92 18.07 7.83 -3.89
CA ILE A 92 17.00 8.37 -4.75
C ILE A 92 16.72 9.85 -4.45
N SER A 93 16.37 10.17 -3.20
CA SER A 93 15.90 11.50 -2.78
C SER A 93 16.65 12.07 -1.57
N GLY A 94 17.53 11.29 -0.92
CA GLY A 94 18.27 11.72 0.26
C GLY A 94 17.38 11.82 1.52
N THR A 95 17.90 12.53 2.53
CA THR A 95 17.32 12.63 3.88
C THR A 95 16.84 14.02 4.24
N SER A 96 16.46 14.82 3.25
CA SER A 96 15.79 16.11 3.48
C SER A 96 14.30 15.90 3.76
N SER A 97 13.72 16.73 4.64
CA SER A 97 12.27 16.75 4.91
C SER A 97 11.65 17.97 4.23
N PRO A 98 10.63 17.81 3.36
CA PRO A 98 10.08 16.54 2.88
C PRO A 98 11.02 15.79 1.92
N SER A 99 11.02 14.47 1.98
CA SER A 99 11.70 13.58 1.04
C SER A 99 10.69 13.15 -0.01
N VAL A 100 10.91 13.55 -1.25
CA VAL A 100 10.04 13.27 -2.40
C VAL A 100 10.83 12.44 -3.41
N GLY A 101 10.26 11.31 -3.83
CA GLY A 101 10.94 10.41 -4.76
C GLY A 101 10.01 9.35 -5.33
N SER A 102 10.55 8.56 -6.24
CA SER A 102 9.86 7.42 -6.82
C SER A 102 10.86 6.37 -7.30
N THR A 103 10.39 5.13 -7.39
CA THR A 103 11.13 4.02 -7.98
C THR A 103 10.15 3.00 -8.56
N THR A 104 10.62 2.18 -9.50
CA THR A 104 9.87 1.00 -9.92
C THR A 104 10.10 -0.14 -8.95
N ILE A 105 9.04 -0.88 -8.63
CA ILE A 105 9.11 -2.06 -7.76
C ILE A 105 8.64 -3.31 -8.50
N SER A 106 9.11 -4.49 -8.09
CA SER A 106 8.66 -5.76 -8.68
C SER A 106 7.22 -6.09 -8.29
N ALA A 107 6.58 -6.99 -9.03
CA ALA A 107 5.23 -7.46 -8.71
C ALA A 107 5.12 -8.10 -7.32
N GLY A 108 6.16 -8.82 -6.86
CA GLY A 108 6.21 -9.38 -5.51
C GLY A 108 6.27 -8.30 -4.43
N GLN A 109 7.12 -7.29 -4.65
CA GLN A 109 7.20 -6.11 -3.77
C GLN A 109 5.89 -5.33 -3.72
N ALA A 110 5.22 -5.17 -4.86
CA ALA A 110 3.92 -4.52 -4.93
C ALA A 110 2.85 -5.30 -4.15
N ALA A 111 2.84 -6.64 -4.24
CA ALA A 111 1.93 -7.47 -3.46
C ALA A 111 2.15 -7.29 -1.95
N ASP A 112 3.41 -7.29 -1.50
CA ASP A 112 3.75 -7.06 -0.08
C ASP A 112 3.40 -5.64 0.38
N LEU A 113 3.65 -4.63 -0.45
CA LEU A 113 3.31 -3.23 -0.19
C LEU A 113 1.80 -3.06 -0.01
N LEU A 114 1.01 -3.59 -0.96
CA LEU A 114 -0.46 -3.49 -0.94
C LEU A 114 -1.09 -4.33 0.17
N ALA A 115 -0.42 -5.40 0.61
CA ALA A 115 -0.80 -6.17 1.80
C ALA A 115 -0.47 -5.45 3.13
N GLY A 116 0.14 -4.26 3.07
CA GLY A 116 0.52 -3.51 4.26
C GLY A 116 1.66 -4.16 5.04
N LEU A 117 2.54 -4.90 4.36
CA LEU A 117 3.69 -5.57 4.97
C LEU A 117 4.97 -4.73 4.87
N TRP A 118 4.86 -3.48 4.44
CA TRP A 118 5.98 -2.55 4.34
C TRP A 118 5.91 -1.49 5.44
N TYR A 119 7.06 -1.03 5.90
CA TYR A 119 7.16 0.09 6.82
C TYR A 119 8.27 1.05 6.41
N ILE A 120 8.09 2.33 6.73
CA ILE A 120 9.13 3.35 6.62
C ILE A 120 9.91 3.37 7.93
N ASN A 121 11.23 3.52 7.81
CA ASN A 121 12.12 3.66 8.95
C ASN A 121 13.08 4.84 8.68
N ILE A 122 13.06 5.85 9.56
CA ILE A 122 13.93 7.04 9.45
C ILE A 122 14.98 6.97 10.54
N HIS A 123 16.25 7.02 10.13
CA HIS A 123 17.41 6.91 11.01
C HIS A 123 17.98 8.30 11.30
N SER A 124 18.58 8.47 12.47
CA SER A 124 19.31 9.68 12.82
C SER A 124 20.65 9.37 13.46
N THR A 125 21.46 10.40 13.66
CA THR A 125 22.71 10.30 14.42
C THR A 125 22.50 9.86 15.87
N ALA A 126 21.32 10.08 16.44
CA ALA A 126 20.97 9.66 17.80
C ALA A 126 20.43 8.22 17.86
N PHE A 127 19.78 7.77 16.78
CA PHE A 127 19.19 6.43 16.69
C PHE A 127 19.57 5.77 15.36
N LEU A 128 20.76 5.17 15.32
CA LEU A 128 21.31 4.51 14.13
C LEU A 128 20.46 3.35 13.60
N PRO A 129 19.80 2.52 14.42
CA PRO A 129 18.91 1.47 13.92
C PRO A 129 17.58 1.99 13.37
N GLY A 130 17.23 3.26 13.64
CA GLY A 130 15.93 3.84 13.34
C GLY A 130 15.44 4.66 14.52
N GLU A 131 15.08 5.92 14.28
CA GLU A 131 14.49 6.80 15.27
C GLU A 131 12.97 6.71 15.28
N ILE A 132 12.36 6.82 14.11
CA ILE A 132 10.90 6.78 13.93
C ILE A 132 10.52 5.80 12.83
N ARG A 133 9.35 5.19 13.00
CA ARG A 133 8.85 4.13 12.14
C ARG A 133 7.37 4.31 11.87
N GLY A 134 6.91 3.94 10.67
CA GLY A 134 5.49 3.89 10.35
C GLY A 134 5.16 2.74 9.40
N GLN A 135 4.13 1.95 9.72
CA GLN A 135 3.62 0.94 8.79
C GLN A 135 2.94 1.62 7.59
N VAL A 136 3.15 1.08 6.38
CA VAL A 136 2.47 1.54 5.17
C VAL A 136 1.13 0.84 5.05
N THR A 137 0.08 1.61 4.78
CA THR A 137 -1.29 1.09 4.64
C THR A 137 -1.93 1.63 3.38
N ALA A 138 -2.63 0.76 2.63
CA ALA A 138 -3.41 1.17 1.49
C ALA A 138 -4.68 1.91 1.95
N ILE A 139 -4.99 3.03 1.30
CA ILE A 139 -6.26 3.73 1.50
C ILE A 139 -7.32 2.98 0.67
N PRO A 140 -8.40 2.46 1.29
CA PRO A 140 -9.44 1.76 0.56
C PRO A 140 -10.04 2.65 -0.52
N LEU A 141 -10.08 2.17 -1.77
CA LEU A 141 -10.78 2.88 -2.83
C LEU A 141 -12.28 2.94 -2.46
N PRO A 142 -12.93 4.11 -2.55
CA PRO A 142 -14.34 4.28 -2.18
C PRO A 142 -15.29 3.24 -2.82
N GLY A 143 -14.95 2.69 -3.99
CA GLY A 143 -15.73 1.67 -4.69
C GLY A 143 -15.65 0.24 -4.13
N ALA A 144 -14.58 -0.14 -3.43
CA ALA A 144 -14.41 -1.50 -2.90
C ALA A 144 -15.35 -1.78 -1.71
N ALA A 145 -15.67 -0.75 -0.93
CA ALA A 145 -16.61 -0.85 0.20
C ALA A 145 -18.04 -1.17 -0.27
N TRP A 146 -18.46 -0.69 -1.45
CA TRP A 146 -19.81 -0.91 -1.96
C TRP A 146 -20.03 -2.30 -2.55
N LEU A 147 -19.00 -2.94 -3.09
CA LEU A 147 -19.09 -4.30 -3.65
C LEU A 147 -19.26 -5.38 -2.57
N LEU A 148 -18.78 -5.15 -1.34
CA LEU A 148 -19.02 -6.05 -0.21
C LEU A 148 -20.47 -6.00 0.30
N LEU A 149 -21.18 -4.88 0.08
CA LEU A 149 -22.58 -4.70 0.49
C LEU A 149 -23.59 -5.27 -0.53
N SER A 150 -23.26 -5.29 -1.82
CA SER A 150 -24.14 -5.85 -2.87
C SER A 150 -24.11 -7.38 -2.95
N ALA A 151 -23.03 -8.02 -2.49
CA ALA A 151 -22.94 -9.49 -2.42
C ALA A 151 -23.90 -10.12 -1.39
N LEU A 152 -24.26 -9.39 -0.33
CA LEU A 152 -25.20 -9.86 0.70
C LEU A 152 -26.68 -9.70 0.32
N SER A 153 -27.00 -8.82 -0.63
CA SER A 153 -28.38 -8.56 -1.08
C SER A 153 -28.81 -9.42 -2.27
N GLY A 154 -27.86 -9.99 -3.03
CA GLY A 154 -28.14 -10.91 -4.15
C GLY A 154 -28.61 -12.31 -3.74
N LEU A 155 -28.34 -12.75 -2.51
CA LEU A 155 -28.72 -14.09 -2.03
C LEU A 155 -30.19 -14.18 -1.54
N GLY A 156 -30.88 -13.04 -1.39
CA GLY A 156 -32.24 -12.97 -0.81
C GLY A 156 -33.39 -13.07 -1.80
N LEU A 157 -33.15 -12.93 -3.11
CA LEU A 157 -34.23 -12.79 -4.11
C LEU A 157 -34.50 -14.07 -4.94
N TRP A 158 -33.76 -15.16 -4.72
CA TRP A 158 -33.97 -16.43 -5.43
C TRP A 158 -34.75 -17.47 -4.62
N ARG A 159 -35.75 -17.04 -3.85
CA ARG A 159 -36.64 -17.98 -3.17
C ARG A 159 -38.10 -17.55 -3.19
N ARG A 160 -38.67 -17.40 -4.40
CA ARG A 160 -40.10 -17.64 -4.62
C ARG A 160 -40.29 -18.40 -5.94
N ARG A 161 -40.45 -19.73 -5.79
CA ARG A 161 -40.97 -20.64 -6.81
C ARG A 161 -42.41 -21.02 -6.44
N THR A 162 -43.15 -21.40 -7.48
CA THR A 162 -44.53 -21.93 -7.61
C THR A 162 -45.66 -20.91 -7.51
#